data_AF-A6QVD4-F1
#
_entry.id   AF-A6QVD4-F1
#
_cell.length_a   1.000
_cell.length_b   1.000
_cell.length_c   1.000
_cell.angle_alpha   90.00
_cell.angle_beta   90.00
_cell.angle_gamma   90.00
#
_symmetry.space_group_name_H-M   'P 1'
#
loop_
_entity.id
_entity.type
_entity.pdbx_description
1 polymer ?
#
loop_
_entity_poly.entity_id
_entity_poly.type
_entity_poly.pdbx_seq_one_letter_code
_entity_poly.pdbx_strand_id
1 'polypeptide(L)' 'MVSRTLPRMAGFVFRENRVPYYQRLFQRHDGKRIWNKSHRSPYLLYPFYISLFGSFGASFYAMCRTVLGYKTWY' A
#
# COMPACT_ATOMS: atom_id res chain seq x y z
N MET A 1 31.95 26.14 -19.20
CA MET A 1 31.73 24.67 -19.19
C MET A 1 31.96 24.19 -17.77
N VAL A 2 30.89 23.86 -17.04
CA VAL A 2 30.97 23.40 -15.63
C VAL A 2 30.63 21.90 -15.58
N SER A 3 31.41 21.19 -14.77
CA SER A 3 31.64 19.74 -14.73
C SER A 3 30.39 18.85 -14.63
N ARG A 4 30.40 17.75 -15.38
CA ARG A 4 29.33 16.72 -15.51
C ARG A 4 29.57 15.48 -14.63
N THR A 5 29.84 15.60 -13.32
CA THR A 5 30.05 14.39 -12.48
C THR A 5 29.69 14.59 -10.99
N LEU A 6 28.45 14.93 -10.67
CA LEU A 6 27.93 14.74 -9.31
C LEU A 6 27.04 13.49 -9.26
N PRO A 7 27.23 12.59 -8.27
CA PRO A 7 26.43 11.39 -8.16
C PRO A 7 24.97 11.79 -7.94
N ARG A 8 24.09 11.29 -8.82
CA ARG A 8 22.64 11.55 -8.86
C ARG A 8 21.91 10.86 -7.71
N MET A 9 22.45 10.96 -6.50
CA MET A 9 22.07 10.16 -5.34
C MET A 9 21.22 11.00 -4.40
N ALA A 10 19.93 10.63 -4.34
CA ALA A 10 19.00 10.89 -3.23
C ALA A 10 18.92 12.34 -2.72
N GLY A 11 18.16 13.20 -3.41
CA GLY A 11 17.77 14.50 -2.87
C GLY A 11 16.52 15.07 -3.52
N PHE A 12 15.60 15.61 -2.71
CA PHE A 12 14.46 16.40 -3.18
C PHE A 12 14.85 17.54 -4.14
N VAL A 13 16.11 17.98 -4.09
CA VAL A 13 16.70 19.10 -4.81
C VAL A 13 16.86 18.85 -6.33
N PHE A 14 16.94 17.59 -6.78
CA PHE A 14 17.08 17.26 -8.21
C PHE A 14 16.04 16.25 -8.71
N ARG A 15 14.91 16.10 -8.00
CA ARG A 15 13.84 15.20 -8.40
C ARG A 15 12.94 15.86 -9.45
N GLU A 16 12.70 15.16 -10.55
CA GLU A 16 11.69 15.59 -11.53
C GLU A 16 10.32 15.80 -10.86
N ASN A 17 9.66 16.90 -11.22
CA ASN A 17 8.31 17.20 -10.74
C ASN A 17 7.29 16.27 -11.42
N ARG A 18 6.78 15.30 -10.65
CA ARG A 18 5.74 14.35 -11.09
C ARG A 18 4.32 14.75 -10.66
N VAL A 19 4.13 15.94 -10.06
CA VAL A 19 2.80 16.39 -9.61
C VAL A 19 1.78 16.42 -10.76
N PRO A 20 2.07 17.01 -11.93
CA PRO A 20 1.11 17.01 -13.04
C PRO A 20 0.78 15.62 -13.55
N TYR A 21 1.74 14.69 -13.48
CA TYR A 21 1.52 13.28 -13.82
C TYR A 21 0.50 12.63 -12.88
N TYR A 22 0.68 12.77 -11.56
CA TYR A 22 -0.25 12.21 -10.58
C TYR A 22 -1.61 12.90 -10.61
N GLN A 23 -1.67 14.22 -10.85
CA GLN A 23 -2.95 14.93 -11.02
C GLN A 23 -3.76 14.33 -12.16
N ARG A 24 -3.15 14.13 -13.35
CA ARG A 24 -3.81 13.45 -14.48
C ARG A 24 -4.24 12.03 -14.15
N LEU A 25 -3.40 11.27 -13.45
CA LEU A 25 -3.70 9.88 -13.06
C LEU A 25 -4.91 9.80 -12.11
N PHE A 26 -4.94 10.63 -11.05
CA PHE A 26 -5.98 10.56 -10.02
C PHE A 26 -7.27 11.30 -10.39
N GLN A 27 -7.20 12.33 -11.24
CA GLN A 27 -8.37 13.08 -11.71
C GLN A 27 -9.05 12.41 -12.92
N ARG A 28 -8.47 11.37 -13.51
CA ARG A 28 -9.10 10.63 -14.61
C ARG A 28 -10.45 10.03 -14.18
N HIS A 29 -11.51 10.25 -14.98
CA HIS A 29 -12.85 9.71 -14.74
C HIS A 29 -12.98 8.26 -15.25
N ASP A 30 -12.23 7.33 -14.65
CA ASP A 30 -12.21 5.90 -15.01
C ASP A 30 -13.08 5.02 -14.10
N GLY A 31 -13.93 5.63 -13.26
CA GLY A 31 -14.81 4.92 -12.32
C GLY A 31 -14.09 4.17 -11.20
N LYS A 32 -12.74 4.21 -11.16
CA LYS A 32 -11.95 3.51 -10.13
C LYS A 32 -11.90 4.33 -8.85
N ARG A 33 -11.98 3.62 -7.72
CA ARG A 33 -11.71 4.20 -6.40
C ARG A 33 -10.28 4.73 -6.35
N ILE A 34 -10.08 5.82 -5.60
CA ILE A 34 -8.80 6.55 -5.50
C ILE A 34 -7.64 5.60 -5.14
N TRP A 35 -7.85 4.70 -4.19
CA TRP A 35 -6.83 3.73 -3.75
C TRP A 35 -6.44 2.70 -4.82
N ASN A 36 -7.25 2.50 -5.88
CA ASN A 36 -7.00 1.52 -6.94
C ASN A 36 -6.60 2.16 -8.29
N LYS A 37 -6.20 3.44 -8.30
CA LYS A 37 -5.81 4.15 -9.54
C LYS A 37 -4.37 3.91 -9.98
N SER A 38 -3.46 3.61 -9.05
CA SER A 38 -2.04 3.43 -9.37
C SER A 38 -1.72 2.00 -9.78
N HIS A 39 -0.73 1.80 -10.66
CA HIS A 39 -0.24 0.46 -11.00
C HIS A 39 0.33 -0.29 -9.79
N ARG A 40 0.77 0.45 -8.76
CA ARG A 40 1.30 -0.12 -7.51
C ARG A 40 0.21 -0.52 -6.53
N SER A 41 -1.02 -0.04 -6.74
CA SER A 41 -2.12 -0.28 -5.82
C SER A 41 -2.37 -1.77 -5.56
N PRO A 42 -2.44 -2.67 -6.56
CA PRO A 42 -2.68 -4.09 -6.31
C PRO A 42 -1.58 -4.74 -5.45
N TYR A 43 -0.32 -4.38 -5.68
CA TYR A 43 0.82 -4.92 -4.94
C TYR A 43 0.83 -4.53 -3.46
N LEU A 44 0.19 -3.40 -3.11
CA LEU A 44 0.05 -2.98 -1.71
C LEU A 44 -1.26 -3.48 -1.11
N LEU A 45 -2.34 -3.45 -1.89
CA LEU A 45 -3.69 -3.78 -1.40
C LEU A 45 -3.89 -5.29 -1.20
N TYR A 46 -3.36 -6.15 -2.07
CA TYR A 46 -3.59 -7.59 -1.91
C TYR A 46 -2.95 -8.17 -0.64
N PRO A 47 -1.66 -7.89 -0.33
CA PRO A 47 -1.09 -8.33 0.95
C PRO A 47 -1.86 -7.74 2.14
N PHE A 48 -2.27 -6.47 2.07
CA PHE A 48 -3.08 -5.85 3.11
C PHE A 48 -4.41 -6.57 3.32
N TYR A 49 -5.14 -6.92 2.25
CA TYR A 49 -6.41 -7.66 2.36
C TYR A 49 -6.20 -9.06 2.93
N ILE A 50 -5.15 -9.77 2.52
CA ILE A 50 -4.82 -11.09 3.08
C ILE A 50 -4.56 -10.98 4.58
N SER A 51 -3.73 -10.02 5.01
CA SER A 51 -3.45 -9.81 6.42
C SER A 51 -4.69 -9.41 7.19
N LEU A 52 -5.51 -8.50 6.67
CA LEU A 52 -6.72 -8.02 7.33
C LEU A 52 -7.73 -9.14 7.56
N PHE A 53 -8.09 -9.87 6.51
CA PHE A 53 -9.07 -10.95 6.62
C PHE A 53 -8.49 -12.16 7.36
N GLY A 54 -7.20 -12.44 7.19
CA GLY A 54 -6.50 -13.48 7.93
C GLY A 54 -6.50 -13.21 9.44
N SER A 55 -6.11 -12.01 9.86
CA SER A 55 -6.10 -11.63 11.27
C SER A 55 -7.50 -11.53 11.86
N PHE A 56 -8.48 -11.07 11.07
CA PHE A 56 -9.87 -11.02 11.48
C PHE A 56 -10.42 -12.43 11.76
N GLY A 57 -10.23 -13.37 10.81
CA GLY A 57 -10.62 -14.77 10.99
C GLY A 57 -9.90 -15.44 12.16
N ALA A 58 -8.59 -15.22 12.31
CA ALA A 58 -7.82 -15.74 13.43
C ALA A 58 -8.32 -15.22 14.79
N SER A 59 -8.64 -13.92 14.87
CA SER A 59 -9.19 -13.30 16.08
C SER A 59 -10.56 -13.87 16.41
N PHE A 60 -11.42 -14.07 15.41
CA PHE A 60 -12.74 -14.63 15.61
C PHE A 60 -12.68 -16.09 16.06
N TYR A 61 -11.77 -16.89 15.48
CA TYR A 61 -11.49 -18.25 15.94
C TYR A 61 -11.02 -18.28 17.40
N ALA A 62 -10.02 -17.45 17.74
CA ALA A 62 -9.50 -17.35 19.10
C ALA A 62 -10.58 -16.91 20.10
N MET A 63 -11.46 -15.99 19.71
CA MET A 63 -12.61 -15.56 20.51
C MET A 63 -13.56 -16.73 20.77
N CYS A 64 -13.98 -17.46 19.75
CA CYS A 64 -14.86 -18.63 19.90
C CYS A 64 -14.23 -19.69 20.81
N ARG A 65 -12.94 -19.95 20.66
CA ARG A 65 -12.18 -20.87 21.52
C ARG A 65 -12.15 -20.40 22.97
N THR A 66 -11.96 -19.11 23.20
CA THR A 66 -11.95 -18.51 24.54
C THR A 66 -13.32 -18.63 25.23
N VAL A 67 -14.41 -18.41 24.49
CA VAL A 67 -15.79 -18.61 24.98
C VAL A 67 -16.01 -20.06 25.41
N LEU A 68 -15.43 -21.02 24.68
CA LEU A 68 -15.48 -22.45 25.00
C LEU A 68 -14.44 -22.88 26.07
N GLY A 69 -13.66 -21.96 26.62
CA GLY A 69 -12.68 -22.22 27.70
C GLY A 69 -11.29 -22.66 27.24
N TYR A 70 -11.05 -22.78 25.93
CA TYR A 70 -9.73 -23.12 25.39
C TYR A 70 -8.83 -21.87 25.37
N LYS A 71 -7.64 -21.96 25.98
CA LYS A 71 -6.68 -20.83 26.09
C LYS A 71 -5.58 -20.81 25.04
N THR A 72 -5.47 -21.88 24.25
CA THR A 72 -4.44 -22.07 23.22
C THR A 72 -5.08 -22.18 21.84
N TRP A 73 -4.24 -22.06 20.81
CA TRP A 73 -4.65 -22.19 19.41
C TRP A 73 -5.17 -23.59 19.05
N TYR A 74 -4.60 -24.62 19.69
CA TYR A 74 -4.99 -26.03 19.60
C TYR A 74 -5.80 -26.46 20.82
#